data_AF-A0A660WKA4-F1
#
_entry.id   AF-A0A660WKA4-F1
#
_cell.length_a   1.000
_cell.length_b   1.000
_cell.length_c   1.000
_cell.angle_alpha   90.00
_cell.angle_beta   90.00
_cell.angle_gamma   90.00
#
_symmetry.space_group_name_H-M   'P 1'
#
loop_
_entity.id
_entity.type
_entity.pdbx_description
1 polymer ?
#
loop_
_entity_poly.entity_id
_entity_poly.type
_entity_poly.pdbx_seq_one_letter_code
_entity_poly.pdbx_strand_id
1 'polypeptide(L)'
;MAEFEKIDKARKILNLGERATLKEIKEAYRRLSLKYHPDKAPKGKEKEFALKFNQITEAYNILIAYCKNYPFSFRKEDVKRVVMEEIEEDLKRFYDDWWEKL
;
A
#
# COMPACT_ATOMS: atom_id res chain seq x y z
N MET A 1 -9.72 19.31 -11.08
CA MET A 1 -8.49 19.73 -10.36
C MET A 1 -8.46 19.21 -8.92
N ALA A 2 -9.53 19.37 -8.13
CA ALA A 2 -9.58 18.90 -6.74
C ALA A 2 -9.21 17.40 -6.52
N GLU A 3 -9.63 16.51 -7.42
CA GLU A 3 -9.33 15.07 -7.29
C GLU A 3 -7.83 14.77 -7.46
N PHE A 4 -7.15 15.46 -8.38
CA PHE A 4 -5.71 15.32 -8.59
C PHE A 4 -4.93 15.72 -7.33
N GLU A 5 -5.25 16.89 -6.76
CA GLU A 5 -4.59 17.38 -5.52
C GLU A 5 -4.76 16.41 -4.36
N LYS A 6 -5.95 15.79 -4.23
CA LYS A 6 -6.23 14.80 -3.21
C LYS A 6 -5.36 13.55 -3.37
N ILE A 7 -5.25 13.03 -4.59
CA ILE A 7 -4.41 11.85 -4.90
C ILE A 7 -2.93 12.19 -4.74
N ASP A 8 -2.50 13.36 -5.22
CA ASP A 8 -1.11 13.84 -5.11
C ASP A 8 -0.67 13.99 -3.64
N LYS A 9 -1.55 14.55 -2.81
CA LYS A 9 -1.33 14.63 -1.37
C LYS A 9 -1.25 13.23 -0.74
N ALA A 10 -2.14 12.32 -1.11
CA ALA A 10 -2.16 10.96 -0.57
C ALA A 10 -0.88 10.18 -0.89
N ARG A 11 -0.38 10.22 -2.13
CA ARG A 11 0.90 9.57 -2.49
C ARG A 11 2.08 10.16 -1.72
N LYS A 12 2.09 11.49 -1.50
CA LYS A 12 3.15 12.18 -0.75
C LYS A 12 3.15 11.77 0.72
N ILE A 13 1.98 11.62 1.36
CA ILE A 13 1.86 11.11 2.74
C ILE A 13 2.48 9.71 2.87
N LEU A 14 2.27 8.84 1.87
CA LEU A 14 2.89 7.51 1.84
C LEU A 14 4.36 7.52 1.37
N ASN A 15 4.94 8.68 1.06
CA ASN A 15 6.28 8.85 0.48
C ASN A 15 6.46 8.09 -0.84
N LEU A 16 5.46 8.15 -1.72
CA LEU A 16 5.50 7.54 -3.04
C LEU A 16 5.81 8.57 -4.13
N GLY A 17 6.53 8.12 -5.16
CA GLY A 17 6.77 8.87 -6.39
C GLY A 17 5.50 9.06 -7.22
N GLU A 18 5.64 9.65 -8.41
CA GLU A 18 4.52 9.80 -9.35
C GLU A 18 4.08 8.47 -9.98
N ARG A 19 4.90 7.44 -9.86
CA ARG A 19 4.61 6.06 -10.26
C ARG A 19 4.84 5.16 -9.06
N ALA A 20 3.84 4.34 -8.75
CA ALA A 20 3.90 3.32 -7.71
C ALA A 20 2.97 2.16 -8.08
N THR A 21 3.37 0.93 -7.77
CA THR A 21 2.55 -0.28 -7.89
C THR A 21 1.63 -0.44 -6.68
N LEU A 22 0.61 -1.29 -6.81
CA LEU A 22 -0.24 -1.66 -5.67
C LEU A 22 0.56 -2.29 -4.52
N LYS A 23 1.64 -3.01 -4.83
CA LYS A 23 2.55 -3.58 -3.84
C LYS A 23 3.28 -2.48 -3.07
N GLU A 24 3.88 -1.54 -3.76
CA GLU A 24 4.59 -0.40 -3.14
C GLU A 24 3.65 0.45 -2.26
N ILE A 25 2.39 0.67 -2.69
CA ILE A 25 1.38 1.36 -1.88
C ILE A 25 1.12 0.62 -0.56
N LYS A 26 0.90 -0.70 -0.62
CA LYS A 26 0.65 -1.54 0.56
C LYS A 26 1.87 -1.62 1.47
N GLU A 27 3.06 -1.74 0.91
CA GLU A 27 4.32 -1.79 1.66
C GLU A 27 4.61 -0.46 2.37
N ALA A 28 4.41 0.66 1.67
CA ALA A 28 4.55 2.00 2.25
C ALA A 28 3.59 2.21 3.42
N TYR A 29 2.32 1.80 3.25
CA TYR A 29 1.34 1.82 4.34
C TYR A 29 1.81 0.96 5.52
N ARG A 30 2.18 -0.31 5.30
CA ARG A 30 2.64 -1.21 6.38
C ARG A 30 3.82 -0.62 7.15
N ARG A 31 4.82 -0.11 6.43
CA ARG A 31 6.03 0.50 7.01
C ARG A 31 5.71 1.73 7.86
N LEU A 32 4.86 2.63 7.35
CA LEU A 32 4.51 3.87 8.05
C LEU A 32 3.57 3.63 9.23
N SER A 33 2.61 2.70 9.10
CA SER A 33 1.71 2.29 10.19
C SER A 33 2.48 1.67 11.34
N LEU A 34 3.49 0.83 11.08
CA LEU A 34 4.36 0.29 12.13
C LEU A 34 5.22 1.37 12.81
N LYS A 35 5.64 2.39 12.06
CA LYS A 35 6.46 3.51 12.57
C LYS A 35 5.66 4.45 13.46
N TYR A 36 4.41 4.74 13.09
CA TYR A 36 3.56 5.72 13.77
C TYR A 36 2.40 5.09 14.54
N HIS A 37 2.47 3.79 14.83
CA HIS A 37 1.45 3.11 15.62
C HIS A 37 1.27 3.79 16.99
N PRO A 38 0.04 4.12 17.42
CA PRO A 38 -0.20 4.83 18.68
C PRO A 38 0.40 4.10 19.89
N ASP A 39 0.36 2.77 19.92
CA ASP A 39 0.95 1.97 21.01
C ASP A 39 2.47 2.08 21.14
N LYS A 40 3.17 2.49 20.07
CA LYS A 40 4.62 2.68 20.05
C LYS A 40 5.03 4.14 20.25
N ALA A 41 4.08 5.02 20.58
CA ALA A 41 4.34 6.43 20.75
C ALA A 41 5.23 6.71 21.98
N PRO A 42 6.32 7.49 21.82
CA PRO A 42 7.08 8.01 22.96
C PRO A 42 6.21 8.93 23.82
N LYS A 43 6.53 8.99 25.12
CA LYS A 43 5.85 9.86 26.08
C LYS A 43 5.86 11.33 25.61
N GLY A 44 4.69 11.94 25.52
CA GLY A 44 4.50 13.32 25.04
C GLY A 44 4.34 13.47 23.53
N LYS A 45 4.39 12.38 22.75
CA LYS A 45 4.17 12.37 21.28
C LYS A 45 2.95 11.57 20.84
N GLU A 46 2.11 11.13 21.77
CA GLU A 46 0.95 10.27 21.53
C GLU A 46 -0.01 10.92 20.53
N LYS A 47 -0.28 12.22 20.68
CA LYS A 47 -1.13 12.98 19.75
C LYS A 47 -0.53 13.09 18.35
N GLU A 48 0.78 13.28 18.24
CA GLU A 48 1.48 13.36 16.94
C GLU A 48 1.41 12.03 16.21
N PHE A 49 1.65 10.92 16.92
CA PHE A 49 1.60 9.57 16.37
C PHE A 49 0.18 9.22 15.92
N ALA A 50 -0.84 9.48 16.74
CA ALA A 50 -2.22 9.25 16.37
C ALA A 50 -2.64 10.06 15.14
N LEU A 51 -2.25 11.34 15.08
CA LEU A 51 -2.57 12.20 13.93
C LEU A 51 -1.89 11.71 12.65
N LYS A 52 -0.62 11.33 12.71
CA LYS A 52 0.10 10.75 11.56
C LYS A 52 -0.49 9.42 11.14
N PHE A 53 -0.83 8.53 12.07
CA PHE A 53 -1.45 7.24 11.78
C PHE A 53 -2.78 7.40 11.04
N ASN A 54 -3.61 8.35 11.47
CA ASN A 54 -4.86 8.67 10.79
C ASN A 54 -4.62 9.19 9.36
N GLN A 55 -3.68 10.11 9.18
CA GLN A 55 -3.31 10.63 7.85
C GLN A 55 -2.80 9.54 6.91
N ILE A 56 -1.97 8.62 7.42
CA ILE A 56 -1.45 7.47 6.66
C ILE A 56 -2.59 6.55 6.22
N THR A 57 -3.52 6.26 7.14
CA THR A 57 -4.68 5.41 6.87
C THR A 57 -5.62 6.03 5.84
N GLU A 58 -5.90 7.32 5.96
CA GLU A 58 -6.72 8.06 4.99
C GLU A 58 -6.06 8.09 3.61
N ALA A 59 -4.76 8.40 3.54
CA ALA A 59 -4.01 8.41 2.29
C ALA A 59 -4.03 7.04 1.59
N TYR A 60 -3.84 5.95 2.34
CA TYR A 60 -3.94 4.59 1.81
C TYR A 60 -5.33 4.31 1.23
N ASN A 61 -6.39 4.65 1.96
CA ASN A 61 -7.77 4.43 1.49
C ASN A 61 -8.07 5.18 0.19
N ILE A 62 -7.59 6.43 0.07
CA ILE A 62 -7.74 7.24 -1.15
C ILE A 62 -7.04 6.57 -2.34
N LEU A 63 -5.79 6.14 -2.17
CA LEU A 63 -5.02 5.52 -3.26
C LEU A 63 -5.61 4.17 -3.67
N ILE A 64 -6.04 3.35 -2.71
CA ILE A 64 -6.70 2.07 -3.02
C ILE A 64 -8.01 2.30 -3.76
N ALA A 65 -8.82 3.29 -3.37
CA ALA A 65 -10.05 3.63 -4.08
C ALA A 65 -9.74 4.09 -5.52
N TYR A 66 -8.73 4.94 -5.70
CA TYR A 66 -8.28 5.39 -7.02
C TYR A 66 -7.83 4.21 -7.90
N CYS A 67 -6.97 3.33 -7.38
CA CYS A 67 -6.46 2.18 -8.14
C CYS A 67 -7.54 1.12 -8.43
N LYS A 68 -8.51 0.90 -7.54
CA LYS A 68 -9.61 -0.05 -7.77
C LYS A 68 -10.50 0.33 -8.96
N ASN A 69 -10.59 1.62 -9.26
CA ASN A 69 -11.35 2.12 -10.41
C ASN A 69 -10.57 1.99 -11.73
N TYR A 70 -9.31 1.56 -11.70
CA TYR A 70 -8.52 1.33 -12.91
C TYR A 70 -8.82 -0.07 -13.46
N PRO A 71 -9.26 -0.20 -14.73
CA PRO A 71 -9.60 -1.49 -15.29
C PRO A 71 -8.36 -2.39 -15.40
N PHE A 72 -8.45 -3.60 -14.85
CA PHE A 72 -7.45 -4.63 -15.06
C PHE A 72 -7.55 -5.19 -16.48
N SER A 73 -6.41 -5.33 -17.15
CA SER A 73 -6.34 -5.99 -18.46
C SER A 73 -5.93 -7.45 -18.28
N PHE A 74 -6.73 -8.37 -18.85
CA PHE A 74 -6.45 -9.80 -18.86
C PHE A 74 -5.90 -10.29 -20.21
N ARG A 75 -5.48 -9.37 -21.08
CA ARG A 75 -4.80 -9.74 -22.33
C ARG A 75 -3.47 -10.42 -22.02
N LYS A 76 -3.11 -11.42 -22.82
CA LYS A 76 -1.89 -12.22 -22.63
C LYS A 76 -0.63 -11.34 -22.54
N GLU A 77 -0.56 -10.28 -23.34
CA GLU A 77 0.55 -9.34 -23.39
C GLU A 77 0.65 -8.48 -22.13
N ASP A 78 -0.50 -8.03 -21.60
CA ASP A 78 -0.57 -7.20 -20.39
C ASP A 78 -0.25 -8.04 -19.13
N VAL A 79 -0.76 -9.27 -19.08
CA VAL A 79 -0.49 -10.22 -17.98
C VAL A 79 0.99 -10.62 -17.94
N LYS A 80 1.60 -10.94 -19.09
CA LYS A 80 3.03 -11.28 -19.16
C LYS A 80 3.95 -10.17 -18.63
N ARG A 81 3.56 -8.89 -18.78
CA ARG A 81 4.32 -7.75 -18.24
C ARG A 81 4.27 -7.66 -16.72
N VAL A 82 3.19 -8.12 -16.09
CA VAL A 82 2.97 -8.04 -14.63
C VAL A 82 3.44 -9.32 -13.92
N VAL A 83 3.25 -10.48 -14.55
CA VAL A 83 3.40 -11.80 -13.92
C VAL A 83 4.85 -12.30 -13.84
N MET A 84 5.76 -11.80 -14.68
CA MET A 84 7.07 -12.44 -14.87
C MET A 84 8.10 -12.24 -13.75
N GLU A 85 7.87 -11.33 -12.78
CA GLU A 85 8.84 -11.07 -11.69
C GLU A 85 8.38 -11.45 -10.27
N GLU A 86 7.09 -11.67 -10.00
CA GLU A 86 6.59 -11.76 -8.60
C GLU A 86 5.86 -13.06 -8.22
N ILE A 87 5.33 -13.84 -9.17
CA ILE A 87 4.44 -14.96 -8.82
C ILE A 87 5.19 -16.21 -8.33
N GLU A 88 6.39 -16.52 -8.83
CA GLU A 88 7.05 -17.78 -8.45
C GLU A 88 7.52 -17.81 -6.99
N GLU A 89 7.93 -16.68 -6.41
CA GLU A 89 8.42 -16.66 -5.03
C GLU A 89 7.30 -16.45 -4.00
N ASP A 90 6.37 -15.54 -4.26
CA ASP A 90 5.29 -15.23 -3.32
C ASP A 90 4.20 -16.30 -3.31
N LEU A 91 3.88 -16.93 -4.46
CA LEU A 91 2.91 -18.02 -4.51
C LEU A 91 3.47 -19.28 -3.85
N LYS A 92 4.78 -19.54 -3.98
CA LYS A 92 5.47 -20.65 -3.33
C LYS A 92 5.48 -20.48 -1.81
N ARG A 93 5.90 -19.31 -1.30
CA ARG A 93 5.85 -19.02 0.14
C ARG A 93 4.44 -19.06 0.72
N PHE A 94 3.46 -18.53 -0.01
CA PHE A 94 2.07 -18.52 0.44
C PHE A 94 1.45 -19.94 0.46
N TYR A 95 1.74 -20.78 -0.54
CA TYR A 95 1.25 -22.17 -0.55
C TYR A 95 1.97 -23.05 0.48
N ASP A 96 3.29 -22.87 0.66
CA ASP A 96 4.09 -23.61 1.63
C ASP A 96 3.62 -23.33 3.08
N ASP A 97 3.33 -22.06 3.43
CA ASP A 97 2.83 -21.70 4.77
C ASP A 97 1.34 -22.06 5.01
N TRP A 98 0.53 -22.16 3.95
CA TRP A 98 -0.92 -22.35 4.04
C TRP A 98 -1.34 -23.83 4.06
N TRP A 99 -0.57 -24.74 3.43
CA TRP A 99 -0.88 -26.18 3.40
C TRP A 99 -0.23 -27.02 4.51
N GLU A 100 0.75 -26.50 5.25
CA GLU A 100 1.32 -27.21 6.41
C GLU A 100 0.45 -27.14 7.69
N LYS A 101 -0.65 -26.36 7.65
CA LYS A 101 -1.58 -26.16 8.78
C LYS A 101 -2.98 -26.75 8.53
N LEU A 102 -3.13 -27.63 7.55
CA LEU A 102 -4.31 -28.45 7.27
C LEU A 102 -4.01 -29.92 7.59
#